data_AF-A0A9W8JQ68-F1
#
_entry.id   AF-A0A9W8JQ68-F1
#
_cell.length_a   1.000
_cell.length_b   1.000
_cell.length_c   1.000
_cell.angle_alpha   90.00
_cell.angle_beta   90.00
_cell.angle_gamma   90.00
#
_symmetry.space_group_name_H-M   'P 1'
#
loop_
_entity.id
_entity.type
_entity.pdbx_description
1 polymer ?
#
loop_
_entity_poly.entity_id
_entity_poly.type
_entity_poly.pdbx_seq_one_letter_code
_entity_poly.pdbx_strand_id
1 'polypeptide(L)'
;MISKDEKHTDLASSGQDEKSFADDPPSPQSPTSTVTKPKLPLGWRILVLVLTALKTTIIAATKINNSKFATLVAVTNLVNTFLCVGFGFSIDKWGGPLLSAILASFHLGGSIVMAGAATNHLNSYPLLILGKVIAAIGDGSLDNAQHRIFSTYFARGRGFAFSIGAIWGVANLAQFTGQSTANVIAKNTGTFAWALWISAVIALFSVLCAIAVVFLDRWLRDRYDITDQTDGQLLKTHTRRGVFSIKAIKHFPLTFWIVVFFAIFENAGVQSFVSISTQFAQQRLKKGAVIGGWVSSFYLLLPACLTPFLGIFIDVSGHRVSFLFISGLTFLISMLFLKFSHTVPTFVTAYVFYALSQCVTPAPQVEIVRSVIADPQWFATAFAIKSMLVSLSSHLLIALIPPFSYVRVCRAGIHRHHHHCRG
;
A
#
# COMPACT_ATOMS: atom_id res chain seq x y z
N MET A 1 28.69 26.19 -44.12
CA MET A 1 28.42 27.34 -45.00
C MET A 1 28.92 26.93 -46.39
N ILE A 2 28.00 26.58 -47.31
CA ILE A 2 28.15 26.49 -48.79
C ILE A 2 29.12 25.39 -49.30
N SER A 3 28.88 24.52 -50.28
CA SER A 3 27.74 24.15 -51.16
C SER A 3 28.08 22.80 -51.82
N LYS A 4 27.04 22.17 -52.36
CA LYS A 4 26.95 20.98 -53.23
C LYS A 4 27.96 20.96 -54.40
N ASP A 5 28.27 19.79 -54.93
CA ASP A 5 27.75 19.41 -56.26
C ASP A 5 27.89 17.92 -56.61
N GLU A 6 26.93 17.54 -57.44
CA GLU A 6 26.43 16.25 -57.88
C GLU A 6 27.02 15.90 -59.25
N LYS A 7 27.25 14.63 -59.56
CA LYS A 7 27.20 14.18 -60.96
C LYS A 7 26.79 12.71 -61.11
N HIS A 8 25.71 12.58 -61.87
CA HIS A 8 24.95 11.42 -62.32
C HIS A 8 25.61 10.68 -63.50
N THR A 9 24.95 9.60 -63.94
CA THR A 9 25.02 8.80 -65.21
C THR A 9 25.83 7.50 -65.15
N ASP A 10 25.43 6.36 -65.74
CA ASP A 10 24.19 5.73 -66.24
C ASP A 10 24.60 4.35 -66.83
N LEU A 11 23.63 3.52 -67.21
CA LEU A 11 23.67 2.25 -67.99
C LEU A 11 23.96 0.94 -67.21
N ALA A 12 23.10 -0.09 -67.12
CA ALA A 12 22.06 -0.74 -67.93
C ALA A 12 22.50 -2.04 -68.67
N SER A 13 21.71 -3.11 -68.42
CA SER A 13 21.59 -4.40 -69.16
C SER A 13 22.70 -5.46 -68.94
N SER A 14 22.50 -6.78 -68.97
CA SER A 14 21.37 -7.66 -69.35
C SER A 14 21.72 -9.14 -69.00
N GLY A 15 20.70 -10.01 -68.85
CA GLY A 15 20.77 -11.49 -68.97
C GLY A 15 20.54 -12.26 -67.66
N GLN A 16 19.35 -12.78 -67.29
CA GLN A 16 18.46 -13.80 -67.92
C GLN A 16 19.17 -15.12 -68.24
N ASP A 17 18.65 -16.34 -68.05
CA ASP A 17 17.46 -16.96 -67.42
C ASP A 17 17.78 -18.49 -67.46
N GLU A 18 17.27 -19.35 -66.58
CA GLU A 18 16.12 -20.27 -66.79
C GLU A 18 16.35 -21.45 -65.81
N LYS A 19 15.43 -22.20 -65.19
CA LYS A 19 13.97 -22.47 -65.23
C LYS A 19 13.73 -23.48 -64.08
N SER A 20 12.56 -23.82 -63.50
CA SER A 20 11.18 -23.32 -63.37
C SER A 20 10.34 -24.52 -62.87
N PHE A 21 9.37 -24.30 -61.97
CA PHE A 21 7.99 -24.84 -61.92
C PHE A 21 7.43 -24.55 -60.50
N ALA A 22 6.65 -23.47 -60.27
CA ALA A 22 5.19 -23.29 -60.47
C ALA A 22 4.36 -24.15 -59.47
N ASP A 23 3.46 -23.66 -58.61
CA ASP A 23 2.37 -22.67 -58.75
C ASP A 23 1.98 -21.97 -57.40
N ASP A 24 1.20 -20.88 -57.47
CA ASP A 24 0.60 -20.02 -56.40
C ASP A 24 -0.89 -19.72 -56.80
N PRO A 25 -1.79 -18.99 -56.07
CA PRO A 25 -2.04 -18.70 -54.62
C PRO A 25 -3.61 -18.78 -54.30
N PRO A 26 -4.31 -18.09 -53.33
CA PRO A 26 -3.93 -17.12 -52.29
C PRO A 26 -4.55 -17.26 -50.85
N SER A 27 -4.04 -16.40 -49.95
CA SER A 27 -4.27 -16.10 -48.50
C SER A 27 -5.74 -15.91 -48.02
N PRO A 28 -6.13 -15.77 -46.70
CA PRO A 28 -5.49 -14.91 -45.67
C PRO A 28 -5.59 -15.25 -44.14
N GLN A 29 -4.64 -14.67 -43.38
CA GLN A 29 -4.74 -14.07 -42.01
C GLN A 29 -4.90 -14.91 -40.71
N SER A 30 -4.22 -14.38 -39.67
CA SER A 30 -3.97 -14.79 -38.26
C SER A 30 -5.22 -14.67 -37.35
N PRO A 31 -5.23 -14.88 -35.99
CA PRO A 31 -4.09 -14.97 -35.05
C PRO A 31 -4.22 -15.92 -33.81
N THR A 32 -3.09 -16.02 -33.10
CA THR A 32 -2.84 -16.36 -31.68
C THR A 32 -4.01 -16.54 -30.70
N SER A 33 -3.99 -17.64 -29.93
CA SER A 33 -4.73 -17.80 -28.67
C SER A 33 -3.80 -18.24 -27.53
N THR A 34 -3.23 -17.28 -26.80
CA THR A 34 -2.71 -17.51 -25.43
C THR A 34 -3.65 -16.83 -24.45
N VAL A 35 -4.63 -17.58 -23.94
CA VAL A 35 -5.44 -17.17 -22.79
C VAL A 35 -5.48 -18.35 -21.83
N THR A 36 -4.84 -18.19 -20.67
CA THR A 36 -5.45 -18.34 -19.33
C THR A 36 -4.34 -18.28 -18.27
N LYS A 37 -4.44 -17.31 -17.37
CA LYS A 37 -4.39 -17.51 -15.90
C LYS A 37 -4.76 -16.19 -15.21
N PRO A 38 -5.96 -16.10 -14.62
CA PRO A 38 -6.36 -14.92 -13.85
C PRO A 38 -5.68 -14.99 -12.48
N LYS A 39 -5.34 -13.86 -11.87
CA LYS A 39 -5.39 -13.71 -10.41
C LYS A 39 -5.28 -12.25 -9.94
N LEU A 40 -6.28 -11.92 -9.15
CA LEU A 40 -6.68 -10.71 -8.42
C LEU A 40 -5.89 -10.59 -7.10
N PRO A 41 -6.22 -9.71 -6.13
CA PRO A 41 -6.83 -8.37 -6.11
C PRO A 41 -6.06 -7.37 -5.20
N LEU A 42 -5.80 -6.11 -5.60
CA LEU A 42 -5.03 -5.22 -4.70
C LEU A 42 -4.93 -3.70 -4.97
N GLY A 43 -5.97 -2.93 -4.66
CA GLY A 43 -6.02 -1.49 -5.02
C GLY A 43 -5.59 -0.49 -3.95
N TRP A 44 -5.84 -0.78 -2.68
CA TRP A 44 -6.03 0.29 -1.69
C TRP A 44 -4.72 0.91 -1.15
N ARG A 45 -3.60 0.18 -1.11
CA ARG A 45 -2.30 0.71 -0.64
C ARG A 45 -1.41 1.32 -1.71
N ILE A 46 -1.79 1.15 -2.97
CA ILE A 46 -1.02 1.63 -4.12
C ILE A 46 -0.98 3.15 -4.10
N LEU A 47 -2.11 3.81 -3.87
CA LEU A 47 -2.26 5.24 -4.09
C LEU A 47 -1.35 6.11 -3.20
N VAL A 48 -1.30 5.87 -1.89
CA VAL A 48 -0.51 6.68 -0.95
C VAL A 48 0.98 6.60 -1.27
N LEU A 49 1.45 5.43 -1.70
CA LEU A 49 2.87 5.17 -1.92
C LEU A 49 3.32 5.43 -3.36
N VAL A 50 2.41 5.31 -4.33
CA VAL A 50 2.62 5.85 -5.68
C VAL A 50 2.80 7.36 -5.60
N LEU A 51 2.03 8.07 -4.75
CA LEU A 51 2.23 9.50 -4.52
C LEU A 51 3.56 9.85 -3.84
N THR A 52 4.04 9.04 -2.88
CA THR A 52 5.36 9.27 -2.27
C THR A 52 6.49 8.96 -3.24
N ALA A 53 6.38 7.89 -4.03
CA ALA A 53 7.34 7.53 -5.07
C ALA A 53 7.41 8.57 -6.19
N LEU A 54 6.26 9.17 -6.55
CA LEU A 54 6.13 10.21 -7.58
C LEU A 54 6.31 11.64 -7.03
N LYS A 55 6.65 11.83 -5.75
CA LYS A 55 6.71 13.16 -5.11
C LYS A 55 7.48 14.18 -5.94
N THR A 56 8.68 13.83 -6.41
CA THR A 56 9.53 14.71 -7.22
C THR A 56 8.91 15.02 -8.58
N THR A 57 8.30 14.03 -9.23
CA THR A 57 7.61 14.16 -10.52
C THR A 57 6.38 15.06 -10.42
N ILE A 58 5.56 14.89 -9.37
CA ILE A 58 4.36 15.69 -9.14
C ILE A 58 4.73 17.14 -8.85
N ILE A 59 5.72 17.39 -8.00
CA ILE A 59 6.21 18.75 -7.70
C ILE A 59 6.67 19.47 -8.97
N ALA A 60 7.42 18.77 -9.83
CA ALA A 60 7.89 19.31 -11.10
C ALA A 60 6.73 19.58 -12.09
N ALA A 61 5.79 18.65 -12.23
CA ALA A 61 4.69 18.75 -13.19
C ALA A 61 3.62 19.78 -12.79
N THR A 62 3.37 19.94 -11.49
CA THR A 62 2.32 20.83 -10.98
C THR A 62 2.81 22.22 -10.58
N LYS A 63 4.14 22.47 -10.63
CA LYS A 63 4.80 23.73 -10.23
C LYS A 63 4.48 24.16 -8.78
N ILE A 64 4.48 23.22 -7.85
CA ILE A 64 4.05 23.44 -6.46
C ILE A 64 5.24 23.51 -5.51
N ASN A 65 5.16 24.37 -4.49
CA ASN A 65 6.14 24.40 -3.40
C ASN A 65 5.89 23.26 -2.39
N ASN A 66 6.95 22.67 -1.83
CA ASN A 66 6.92 21.58 -0.86
C ASN A 66 5.90 21.78 0.28
N SER A 67 5.68 23.02 0.72
CA SER A 67 4.70 23.37 1.76
C SER A 67 3.27 23.03 1.38
N LYS A 68 2.86 23.28 0.14
CA LYS A 68 1.51 22.96 -0.34
C LYS A 68 1.31 21.44 -0.35
N PHE A 69 2.28 20.68 -0.86
CA PHE A 69 2.25 19.20 -0.84
C PHE A 69 2.17 18.65 0.60
N ALA A 70 2.89 19.27 1.54
CA ALA A 70 2.80 18.92 2.95
C ALA A 70 1.39 19.18 3.53
N THR A 71 0.74 20.29 3.16
CA THR A 71 -0.66 20.57 3.55
C THR A 71 -1.61 19.50 3.01
N LEU A 72 -1.43 19.05 1.77
CA LEU A 72 -2.24 17.96 1.18
C LEU A 72 -2.11 16.67 1.99
N VAL A 73 -0.89 16.33 2.40
CA VAL A 73 -0.66 15.17 3.28
C VAL A 73 -1.37 15.38 4.63
N ALA A 74 -1.17 16.53 5.27
CA ALA A 74 -1.75 16.84 6.59
C ALA A 74 -3.29 16.78 6.63
N VAL A 75 -3.98 17.35 5.63
CA VAL A 75 -5.45 17.34 5.57
C VAL A 75 -5.99 15.92 5.42
N THR A 76 -5.41 15.10 4.54
CA THR A 76 -5.83 13.69 4.41
C THR A 76 -5.65 12.90 5.71
N ASN A 77 -4.60 13.20 6.45
CA ASN A 77 -4.30 12.50 7.69
C ASN A 77 -5.28 12.86 8.80
N LEU A 78 -5.66 14.13 8.87
CA LEU A 78 -6.66 14.61 9.82
C LEU A 78 -8.02 13.97 9.54
N VAL A 79 -8.43 13.92 8.27
CA VAL A 79 -9.66 13.26 7.82
C VAL A 79 -9.66 11.78 8.22
N ASN A 80 -8.58 11.04 7.93
CA ASN A 80 -8.48 9.63 8.31
C ASN A 80 -8.52 9.44 9.82
N THR A 81 -7.81 10.27 10.58
CA THR A 81 -7.71 10.14 12.05
C THR A 81 -9.09 10.23 12.70
N PHE A 82 -9.88 11.27 12.39
CA PHE A 82 -11.18 11.47 13.03
C PHE A 82 -12.29 10.59 12.44
N LEU A 83 -12.34 10.42 11.12
CA LEU A 83 -13.41 9.66 10.48
C LEU A 83 -13.28 8.15 10.72
N CYS A 84 -12.06 7.61 10.88
CA CYS A 84 -11.86 6.19 11.19
C CYS A 84 -12.62 5.76 12.44
N VAL A 85 -12.63 6.60 13.49
CA VAL A 85 -13.35 6.29 14.73
C VAL A 85 -14.86 6.33 14.50
N GLY A 86 -15.37 7.38 13.85
CA GLY A 86 -16.80 7.51 13.54
C GLY A 86 -17.33 6.36 12.67
N PHE A 87 -16.58 5.98 11.62
CA PHE A 87 -16.91 4.83 10.79
C PHE A 87 -16.70 3.50 11.50
N GLY A 88 -15.74 3.38 12.42
CA GLY A 88 -15.58 2.20 13.28
C GLY A 88 -16.87 1.88 14.05
N PHE A 89 -17.47 2.89 14.70
CA PHE A 89 -18.78 2.74 15.34
C PHE A 89 -19.89 2.39 14.34
N SER A 90 -19.87 2.99 13.16
CA SER A 90 -20.86 2.71 12.11
C SER A 90 -20.74 1.29 11.57
N ILE A 91 -19.52 0.74 11.48
CA ILE A 91 -19.22 -0.63 11.07
C ILE A 91 -19.74 -1.62 12.11
N ASP A 92 -19.52 -1.37 13.40
CA ASP A 92 -20.05 -2.23 14.47
C ASP A 92 -21.59 -2.23 14.47
N LYS A 93 -22.24 -1.11 14.11
CA LYS A 93 -23.70 -0.99 14.04
C LYS A 93 -24.33 -1.59 12.79
N TRP A 94 -23.84 -1.22 11.60
CA TRP A 94 -24.46 -1.58 10.32
C TRP A 94 -23.84 -2.83 9.69
N GLY A 95 -22.69 -3.28 10.18
CA GLY A 95 -21.98 -4.46 9.71
C GLY A 95 -20.85 -4.15 8.73
N GLY A 96 -19.81 -4.97 8.77
CA GLY A 96 -18.62 -4.85 7.91
C GLY A 96 -18.91 -4.93 6.40
N PRO A 97 -19.71 -5.90 5.89
CA PRO A 97 -19.92 -6.06 4.45
C PRO A 97 -20.51 -4.82 3.76
N LEU A 98 -21.65 -4.30 4.26
CA LEU A 98 -22.29 -3.12 3.67
C LEU A 98 -21.38 -1.89 3.69
N LEU A 99 -20.75 -1.63 4.84
CA LEU A 99 -19.87 -0.47 5.01
C LEU A 99 -18.60 -0.60 4.17
N SER A 100 -18.09 -1.81 3.95
CA SER A 100 -16.96 -2.03 3.06
C SER A 100 -17.26 -1.60 1.61
N ALA A 101 -18.48 -1.86 1.10
CA ALA A 101 -18.87 -1.45 -0.25
C ALA A 101 -19.02 0.07 -0.36
N ILE A 102 -19.63 0.72 0.65
CA ILE A 102 -19.78 2.18 0.70
C ILE A 102 -18.40 2.86 0.75
N LEU A 103 -17.53 2.41 1.65
CA LEU A 103 -16.18 2.98 1.82
C LEU A 103 -15.29 2.75 0.59
N ALA A 104 -15.37 1.56 -0.03
CA ALA A 104 -14.69 1.29 -1.30
C ALA A 104 -15.19 2.22 -2.42
N SER A 105 -16.49 2.56 -2.44
CA SER A 105 -17.07 3.46 -3.44
C SER A 105 -16.58 4.91 -3.28
N PHE A 106 -16.45 5.39 -2.03
CA PHE A 106 -15.78 6.68 -1.76
C PHE A 106 -14.33 6.66 -2.24
N HIS A 107 -13.60 5.57 -1.98
CA HIS A 107 -12.21 5.42 -2.43
C HIS A 107 -12.09 5.46 -3.96
N LEU A 108 -12.99 4.77 -4.66
CA LEU A 108 -13.08 4.81 -6.12
C LEU A 108 -13.38 6.22 -6.63
N GLY A 109 -14.39 6.88 -6.08
CA GLY A 109 -14.77 8.24 -6.48
C GLY A 109 -13.61 9.21 -6.36
N GLY A 110 -12.87 9.17 -5.24
CA GLY A 110 -11.68 10.00 -5.06
C GLY A 110 -10.54 9.65 -6.04
N SER A 111 -10.33 8.35 -6.31
CA SER A 111 -9.34 7.88 -7.28
C SER A 111 -9.63 8.36 -8.71
N ILE A 112 -10.90 8.35 -9.13
CA ILE A 112 -11.32 8.87 -10.44
C ILE A 112 -11.10 10.38 -10.51
N VAL A 113 -11.47 11.13 -9.47
CA VAL A 113 -11.24 12.59 -9.42
C VAL A 113 -9.74 12.91 -9.53
N MET A 114 -8.87 12.17 -8.83
CA MET A 114 -7.41 12.34 -8.95
C MET A 114 -6.89 12.01 -10.35
N ALA A 115 -7.34 10.90 -10.95
CA ALA A 115 -6.94 10.53 -12.30
C ALA A 115 -7.38 11.57 -13.35
N GLY A 116 -8.62 12.04 -13.24
CA GLY A 116 -9.16 13.13 -14.06
C GLY A 116 -8.37 14.43 -13.93
N ALA A 117 -7.95 14.79 -12.71
CA ALA A 117 -7.16 16.00 -12.45
C ALA A 117 -5.79 16.02 -13.13
N ALA A 118 -5.22 14.85 -13.42
CA ALA A 118 -3.94 14.70 -14.11
C ALA A 118 -4.07 14.52 -15.63
N THR A 119 -5.29 14.37 -16.16
CA THR A 119 -5.55 14.10 -17.59
C THR A 119 -5.55 15.40 -18.41
N ASN A 120 -5.20 15.32 -19.70
CA ASN A 120 -5.22 16.45 -20.64
C ASN A 120 -4.43 17.70 -20.20
N HIS A 121 -3.28 17.50 -19.53
CA HIS A 121 -2.43 18.57 -19.01
C HIS A 121 -3.09 19.54 -18.01
N LEU A 122 -4.30 19.25 -17.50
CA LEU A 122 -4.96 20.05 -16.47
C LEU A 122 -4.05 20.23 -15.25
N ASN A 123 -3.42 19.14 -14.79
CA ASN A 123 -2.49 19.09 -13.66
C ASN A 123 -2.94 19.94 -12.46
N SER A 124 -4.26 19.94 -12.21
CA SER A 124 -4.90 20.87 -11.29
C SER A 124 -4.69 20.40 -9.86
N TYR A 125 -3.90 21.17 -9.11
CA TYR A 125 -3.59 20.83 -7.73
C TYR A 125 -4.81 20.78 -6.80
N PRO A 126 -5.75 21.75 -6.82
CA PRO A 126 -6.93 21.69 -5.97
C PRO A 126 -7.79 20.45 -6.25
N LEU A 127 -7.87 20.01 -7.50
CA LEU A 127 -8.65 18.83 -7.88
C LEU A 127 -7.95 17.53 -7.44
N LEU A 128 -6.61 17.48 -7.51
CA LEU A 128 -5.82 16.40 -6.90
C LEU A 128 -6.03 16.34 -5.38
N ILE A 129 -6.08 17.49 -4.69
CA ILE A 129 -6.38 17.55 -3.26
C ILE A 129 -7.78 16.99 -2.99
N LEU A 130 -8.79 17.47 -3.72
CA LEU A 130 -10.17 17.06 -3.54
C LEU A 130 -10.33 15.54 -3.71
N GLY A 131 -9.80 14.99 -4.80
CA GLY A 131 -9.87 13.55 -5.05
C GLY A 131 -9.15 12.75 -3.96
N LYS A 132 -8.02 13.23 -3.46
CA LYS A 132 -7.30 12.57 -2.37
C LYS A 132 -8.08 12.60 -1.05
N VAL A 133 -8.73 13.72 -0.73
CA VAL A 133 -9.58 13.84 0.47
C VAL A 133 -10.77 12.87 0.37
N ILE A 134 -11.46 12.83 -0.77
CA ILE A 134 -12.56 11.87 -0.99
C ILE A 134 -12.07 10.43 -0.86
N ALA A 135 -10.90 10.11 -1.44
CA ALA A 135 -10.34 8.77 -1.36
C ALA A 135 -9.95 8.37 0.07
N ALA A 136 -9.45 9.33 0.85
CA ALA A 136 -9.05 9.15 2.24
C ALA A 136 -10.25 8.79 3.15
N ILE A 137 -11.41 9.43 2.95
CA ILE A 137 -12.65 9.12 3.69
C ILE A 137 -12.96 7.60 3.68
N GLY A 138 -12.78 6.95 2.53
CA GLY A 138 -12.97 5.50 2.39
C GLY A 138 -11.79 4.67 2.93
N ASP A 139 -10.56 5.10 2.62
CA ASP A 139 -9.33 4.33 2.81
C ASP A 139 -9.11 3.88 4.26
N GLY A 140 -9.11 4.82 5.21
CA GLY A 140 -8.75 4.49 6.60
C GLY A 140 -9.75 3.56 7.31
N SER A 141 -11.01 3.56 6.87
CA SER A 141 -12.07 2.79 7.52
C SER A 141 -12.37 1.47 6.82
N LEU A 142 -11.94 1.31 5.56
CA LEU A 142 -12.15 0.09 4.79
C LEU A 142 -11.42 -1.11 5.42
N ASP A 143 -10.20 -0.90 5.92
CA ASP A 143 -9.42 -1.90 6.65
C ASP A 143 -10.16 -2.35 7.92
N ASN A 144 -10.77 -1.41 8.66
CA ASN A 144 -11.58 -1.73 9.84
C ASN A 144 -12.79 -2.60 9.47
N ALA A 145 -13.46 -2.31 8.36
CA ALA A 145 -14.59 -3.09 7.86
C ALA A 145 -14.18 -4.50 7.46
N GLN A 146 -13.03 -4.66 6.78
CA GLN A 146 -12.46 -5.96 6.40
C GLN A 146 -12.09 -6.80 7.62
N HIS A 147 -11.41 -6.19 8.60
CA HIS A 147 -11.09 -6.87 9.86
C HIS A 147 -12.36 -7.30 10.61
N ARG A 148 -13.43 -6.51 10.59
CA ARG A 148 -14.72 -6.90 11.16
C ARG A 148 -15.34 -8.09 10.41
N ILE A 149 -15.26 -8.13 9.08
CA ILE A 149 -15.75 -9.27 8.29
C ILE A 149 -14.97 -10.53 8.69
N PHE A 150 -13.64 -10.46 8.72
CA PHE A 150 -12.82 -11.59 9.14
C PHE A 150 -13.12 -12.02 10.56
N SER A 151 -13.37 -11.06 11.46
CA SER A 151 -13.66 -11.42 12.83
C SER A 151 -15.02 -12.10 12.99
N THR A 152 -16.00 -11.74 12.16
CA THR A 152 -17.30 -12.39 12.14
C THR A 152 -17.27 -13.82 11.61
N TYR A 153 -16.49 -14.08 10.54
CA TYR A 153 -16.51 -15.38 9.86
C TYR A 153 -15.42 -16.36 10.30
N PHE A 154 -14.26 -15.88 10.73
CA PHE A 154 -13.14 -16.74 11.14
C PHE A 154 -12.95 -16.75 12.65
N ALA A 155 -12.93 -17.96 13.22
CA ALA A 155 -12.72 -18.17 14.64
C ALA A 155 -11.25 -17.99 15.03
N ARG A 156 -11.02 -17.67 16.30
CA ARG A 156 -9.67 -17.54 16.87
C ARG A 156 -8.91 -18.86 16.74
N GLY A 157 -7.68 -18.81 16.20
CA GLY A 157 -6.85 -20.01 16.01
C GLY A 157 -7.36 -20.98 14.93
N ARG A 158 -8.43 -20.62 14.20
CA ARG A 158 -9.00 -21.45 13.12
C ARG A 158 -9.09 -20.64 11.83
N GLY A 159 -7.96 -20.06 11.42
CA GLY A 159 -7.79 -19.37 10.13
C GLY A 159 -7.92 -17.85 10.19
N PHE A 160 -8.14 -17.25 11.37
CA PHE A 160 -8.19 -15.79 11.48
C PHE A 160 -6.80 -15.16 11.26
N ALA A 161 -5.74 -15.66 11.90
CA ALA A 161 -4.40 -15.13 11.70
C ALA A 161 -3.90 -15.38 10.27
N PHE A 162 -4.24 -16.52 9.65
CA PHE A 162 -4.00 -16.75 8.23
C PHE A 162 -4.72 -15.71 7.35
N SER A 163 -6.00 -15.41 7.61
CA SER A 163 -6.75 -14.43 6.83
C SER A 163 -6.14 -13.02 6.91
N ILE A 164 -5.73 -12.61 8.11
CA ILE A 164 -4.97 -11.37 8.31
C ILE A 164 -3.63 -11.44 7.57
N GLY A 165 -2.91 -12.54 7.69
CA GLY A 165 -1.62 -12.69 7.02
C GLY A 165 -1.73 -12.70 5.50
N ALA A 166 -2.80 -13.27 4.94
CA ALA A 166 -3.10 -13.30 3.52
C ALA A 166 -3.46 -11.92 2.99
N ILE A 167 -4.34 -11.16 3.65
CA ILE A 167 -4.66 -9.80 3.20
C ILE A 167 -3.43 -8.90 3.23
N TRP A 168 -2.56 -9.03 4.25
CA TRP A 168 -1.32 -8.27 4.34
C TRP A 168 -0.27 -8.73 3.33
N GLY A 169 -0.16 -10.05 3.11
CA GLY A 169 0.74 -10.63 2.11
C GLY A 169 0.38 -10.13 0.71
N VAL A 170 -0.91 -10.18 0.39
CA VAL A 170 -1.44 -9.56 -0.83
C VAL A 170 -1.06 -8.08 -0.78
N ALA A 171 -1.47 -7.29 0.23
CA ALA A 171 -1.20 -5.83 0.33
C ALA A 171 0.25 -5.41 0.04
N ASN A 172 1.22 -6.16 0.56
CA ASN A 172 2.65 -5.91 0.32
C ASN A 172 3.05 -6.13 -1.15
N LEU A 173 2.45 -7.10 -1.85
CA LEU A 173 2.72 -7.37 -3.27
C LEU A 173 2.29 -6.22 -4.19
N ALA A 174 1.15 -5.57 -3.96
CA ALA A 174 0.79 -4.37 -4.72
C ALA A 174 1.62 -3.20 -4.30
N GLN A 175 1.96 -3.10 -3.02
CA GLN A 175 2.82 -2.02 -2.58
C GLN A 175 4.14 -2.09 -3.34
N PHE A 176 4.70 -3.29 -3.46
CA PHE A 176 5.86 -3.56 -4.30
C PHE A 176 5.61 -3.19 -5.76
N THR A 177 4.52 -3.67 -6.35
CA THR A 177 4.17 -3.44 -7.76
C THR A 177 3.98 -1.95 -8.05
N GLY A 178 3.24 -1.23 -7.19
CA GLY A 178 2.97 0.20 -7.33
C GLY A 178 4.23 1.04 -7.20
N GLN A 179 5.06 0.78 -6.18
CA GLN A 179 6.32 1.53 -5.99
C GLN A 179 7.34 1.26 -7.11
N SER A 180 7.45 0.02 -7.59
CA SER A 180 8.40 -0.35 -8.64
C SER A 180 7.96 0.12 -10.03
N THR A 181 6.66 0.11 -10.33
CA THR A 181 6.14 0.44 -11.67
C THR A 181 5.78 1.90 -11.87
N ALA A 182 5.43 2.65 -10.82
CA ALA A 182 4.93 4.04 -10.96
C ALA A 182 5.90 4.95 -11.73
N ASN A 183 7.20 4.90 -11.40
CA ASN A 183 8.21 5.71 -12.08
C ASN A 183 8.47 5.26 -13.52
N VAL A 184 8.31 3.97 -13.81
CA VAL A 184 8.46 3.41 -15.16
C VAL A 184 7.30 3.87 -16.05
N ILE A 185 6.07 3.76 -15.54
CA ILE A 185 4.85 4.21 -16.23
C ILE A 185 4.93 5.70 -16.52
N ALA A 186 5.29 6.51 -15.52
CA ALA A 186 5.38 7.96 -15.69
C ALA A 186 6.46 8.36 -16.72
N LYS A 187 7.60 7.67 -16.74
CA LYS A 187 8.67 7.94 -17.71
C LYS A 187 8.29 7.54 -19.13
N ASN A 188 7.70 6.36 -19.32
CA ASN A 188 7.37 5.84 -20.65
C ASN A 188 6.16 6.55 -21.28
N THR A 189 5.20 6.99 -20.48
CA THR A 189 3.99 7.67 -20.97
C THR A 189 4.11 9.20 -20.99
N GLY A 190 5.19 9.75 -20.44
CA GLY A 190 5.41 11.20 -20.33
C GLY A 190 4.49 11.92 -19.35
N THR A 191 3.60 11.20 -18.64
CA THR A 191 2.66 11.75 -17.68
C THR A 191 2.44 10.81 -16.49
N PHE A 192 2.22 11.38 -15.30
CA PHE A 192 1.85 10.58 -14.11
C PHE A 192 0.35 10.22 -14.08
N ALA A 193 -0.46 10.74 -15.00
CA ALA A 193 -1.90 10.49 -15.08
C ALA A 193 -2.24 9.01 -15.24
N TRP A 194 -1.48 8.28 -16.05
CA TRP A 194 -1.71 6.85 -16.28
C TRP A 194 -1.51 6.00 -15.03
N ALA A 195 -0.58 6.37 -14.15
CA ALA A 195 -0.42 5.69 -12.86
C ALA A 195 -1.66 5.87 -11.97
N LEU A 196 -2.31 7.04 -12.02
CA LEU A 196 -3.54 7.32 -11.28
C LEU A 196 -4.75 6.61 -11.89
N TRP A 197 -4.86 6.54 -13.22
CA TRP A 197 -5.91 5.76 -13.89
C TRP A 197 -5.81 4.27 -13.59
N ILE A 198 -4.59 3.71 -13.57
CA ILE A 198 -4.39 2.32 -13.13
C ILE A 198 -4.88 2.15 -11.69
N SER A 199 -4.53 3.07 -10.79
CA SER A 199 -5.05 3.04 -9.42
C SER A 199 -6.59 3.09 -9.36
N ALA A 200 -7.24 3.91 -10.19
CA ALA A 200 -8.69 4.01 -10.27
C ALA A 200 -9.35 2.71 -10.78
N VAL A 201 -8.76 2.05 -11.78
CA VAL A 201 -9.23 0.74 -12.27
C VAL A 201 -9.14 -0.32 -11.17
N ILE A 202 -8.06 -0.33 -10.40
CA ILE A 202 -7.93 -1.30 -9.30
C ILE A 202 -8.91 -0.96 -8.16
N ALA A 203 -9.16 0.32 -7.89
CA ALA A 203 -10.20 0.73 -6.95
C ALA A 203 -11.61 0.28 -7.41
N LEU A 204 -11.90 0.34 -8.72
CA LEU A 204 -13.17 -0.15 -9.27
C LEU A 204 -13.32 -1.64 -9.04
N PHE A 205 -12.27 -2.39 -9.33
CA PHE A 205 -12.24 -3.81 -9.05
C PHE A 205 -12.44 -4.11 -7.54
N SER A 206 -11.86 -3.30 -6.65
CA SER A 206 -12.07 -3.41 -5.21
C SER A 206 -13.54 -3.19 -4.81
N VAL A 207 -14.24 -2.25 -5.46
CA VAL A 207 -15.69 -2.03 -5.25
C VAL A 207 -16.49 -3.26 -5.68
N LEU A 208 -16.19 -3.83 -6.84
CA LEU A 208 -16.85 -5.04 -7.33
C LEU A 208 -16.70 -6.21 -6.35
N CYS A 209 -15.49 -6.40 -5.80
CA CYS A 209 -15.26 -7.39 -4.74
C CYS A 209 -16.05 -7.11 -3.47
N ALA A 210 -16.09 -5.85 -3.01
CA ALA A 210 -16.85 -5.50 -1.82
C ALA A 210 -18.36 -5.75 -2.01
N ILE A 211 -18.88 -5.43 -3.19
CA ILE A 211 -20.27 -5.75 -3.58
C ILE A 211 -20.49 -7.28 -3.60
N ALA A 212 -19.56 -8.04 -4.17
CA ALA A 212 -19.63 -9.51 -4.16
C ALA A 212 -19.65 -10.07 -2.72
N VAL A 213 -18.86 -9.49 -1.81
CA VAL A 213 -18.87 -9.87 -0.38
C VAL A 213 -20.21 -9.52 0.28
N VAL A 214 -20.85 -8.40 -0.08
CA VAL A 214 -22.21 -8.07 0.40
C VAL A 214 -23.23 -9.11 -0.06
N PHE A 215 -23.19 -9.50 -1.34
CA PHE A 215 -24.07 -10.55 -1.85
C PHE A 215 -23.79 -11.90 -1.20
N LEU A 216 -22.52 -12.23 -1.01
CA LEU A 216 -22.10 -13.46 -0.34
C LEU A 216 -22.58 -13.48 1.12
N ASP A 217 -22.39 -12.39 1.88
CA ASP A 217 -22.87 -12.28 3.27
C ASP A 217 -24.40 -12.44 3.35
N ARG A 218 -25.14 -11.83 2.42
CA ARG A 218 -26.61 -11.98 2.35
C ARG A 218 -27.02 -13.42 2.02
N TRP A 219 -26.40 -14.03 1.01
CA TRP A 219 -26.67 -15.42 0.64
C TRP A 219 -26.34 -16.40 1.77
N LEU A 220 -25.23 -16.19 2.49
CA LEU A 220 -24.83 -16.98 3.64
C LEU A 220 -25.87 -16.87 4.77
N ARG A 221 -26.32 -15.64 5.09
CA ARG A 221 -27.35 -15.40 6.10
C ARG A 221 -28.70 -16.01 5.74
N ASP A 222 -29.09 -16.02 4.47
CA ASP A 222 -30.39 -16.56 4.07
C ASP A 222 -30.38 -18.09 4.08
N ARG A 223 -29.26 -18.72 3.68
CA ARG A 223 -29.17 -20.17 3.46
C ARG A 223 -28.64 -20.98 4.64
N TYR A 224 -27.83 -20.39 5.52
CA TYR A 224 -27.15 -21.11 6.60
C TYR A 224 -27.31 -20.43 7.95
N ASP A 225 -27.28 -21.22 9.02
CA ASP A 225 -27.24 -20.73 10.40
C ASP A 225 -25.78 -20.56 10.83
N ILE A 226 -25.24 -19.37 10.55
CA ILE A 226 -23.85 -19.04 10.84
C ILE A 226 -23.78 -18.34 12.19
N THR A 227 -22.89 -18.81 13.06
CA THR A 227 -22.57 -18.15 14.32
C THR A 227 -21.50 -17.09 14.09
N ASP A 228 -21.78 -15.87 14.56
CA ASP A 228 -20.80 -14.79 14.58
C ASP A 228 -19.66 -15.21 15.52
N GLN A 229 -18.44 -15.36 15.00
CA GLN A 229 -17.29 -15.76 15.80
C GLN A 229 -16.80 -14.66 16.75
N THR A 230 -17.41 -13.47 16.71
CA THR A 230 -17.19 -12.43 17.71
C THR A 230 -18.02 -12.76 18.97
N ASP A 231 -19.35 -12.80 18.85
CA ASP A 231 -20.29 -12.86 19.99
C ASP A 231 -20.92 -14.24 20.25
N GLY A 232 -20.63 -15.24 19.42
CA GLY A 232 -21.19 -16.59 19.51
C GLY A 232 -22.68 -16.70 19.15
N GLN A 233 -23.32 -15.59 18.79
CA GLN A 233 -24.74 -15.53 18.42
C GLN A 233 -24.97 -15.84 16.94
N LEU A 234 -26.16 -16.34 16.61
CA LEU A 234 -26.57 -16.54 15.21
C LEU A 234 -26.68 -15.20 14.48
N LEU A 235 -26.03 -15.09 13.32
CA LEU A 235 -26.02 -13.90 12.47
C LEU A 235 -27.43 -13.47 12.00
N LYS A 236 -28.39 -14.40 11.95
CA LYS A 236 -29.81 -14.14 11.62
C LYS A 236 -30.56 -13.41 12.75
N THR A 237 -30.28 -13.77 14.00
CA THR A 237 -30.98 -13.26 15.19
C THR A 237 -30.34 -11.97 15.71
N HIS A 238 -29.14 -11.65 15.23
CA HIS A 238 -28.35 -10.55 15.75
C HIS A 238 -28.86 -9.17 15.31
N THR A 239 -29.77 -8.58 16.09
CA THR A 239 -29.98 -7.13 16.05
C THR A 239 -28.75 -6.43 16.63
N ARG A 240 -27.89 -5.87 15.77
CA ARG A 240 -26.74 -5.06 16.18
C ARG A 240 -27.22 -3.84 16.97
N ARG A 241 -27.26 -3.95 18.30
CA ARG A 241 -27.63 -2.86 19.22
C ARG A 241 -26.49 -1.84 19.28
N GLY A 242 -26.32 -1.05 18.23
CA GLY A 242 -25.33 0.02 18.20
C GLY A 242 -25.80 1.23 19.00
N VAL A 243 -25.52 1.25 20.31
CA VAL A 243 -25.56 2.49 21.08
C VAL A 243 -24.19 3.16 20.92
N PHE A 244 -24.14 4.26 20.18
CA PHE A 244 -22.95 5.11 20.10
C PHE A 244 -22.64 5.60 21.51
N SER A 245 -21.62 5.02 22.13
CA SER A 245 -21.24 5.35 23.50
C SER A 245 -19.74 5.52 23.59
N ILE A 246 -19.30 6.76 23.76
CA ILE A 246 -17.91 7.11 24.06
C ILE A 246 -17.46 6.44 25.38
N LYS A 247 -18.41 6.02 26.24
CA LYS A 247 -18.11 5.25 27.45
C LYS A 247 -17.47 3.89 27.14
N ALA A 248 -17.61 3.35 25.92
CA ALA A 248 -16.93 2.12 25.49
C ALA A 248 -15.41 2.15 25.68
N ILE A 249 -14.79 3.33 25.52
CA ILE A 249 -13.34 3.50 25.68
C ILE A 249 -12.90 3.20 27.13
N LYS A 250 -13.77 3.45 28.12
CA LYS A 250 -13.48 3.17 29.53
C LYS A 250 -13.48 1.68 29.88
N HIS A 251 -14.06 0.83 29.02
CA HIS A 251 -14.12 -0.61 29.23
C HIS A 251 -12.92 -1.37 28.67
N PHE A 252 -11.98 -0.68 28.00
CA PHE A 252 -10.80 -1.34 27.46
C PHE A 252 -9.76 -1.65 28.56
N PRO A 253 -9.29 -2.90 28.67
CA PRO A 253 -8.32 -3.28 29.70
C PRO A 253 -6.94 -2.69 29.41
N LEU A 254 -6.08 -2.64 30.44
CA LEU A 254 -4.71 -2.13 30.32
C LEU A 254 -3.90 -2.82 29.20
N THR A 255 -4.09 -4.13 29.01
CA THR A 255 -3.43 -4.92 27.96
C THR A 255 -3.70 -4.36 26.56
N PHE A 256 -4.89 -3.80 26.30
CA PHE A 256 -5.21 -3.17 25.03
C PHE A 256 -4.34 -1.93 24.81
N TRP A 257 -4.23 -1.08 25.84
CA TRP A 257 -3.44 0.14 25.78
C TRP A 257 -1.94 -0.12 25.62
N ILE A 258 -1.41 -1.17 26.25
CA ILE A 258 -0.01 -1.59 26.07
C ILE A 258 0.26 -1.98 24.61
N VAL A 259 -0.66 -2.73 23.98
CA VAL A 259 -0.53 -3.14 22.58
C VAL A 259 -0.68 -1.96 21.63
N VAL A 260 -1.59 -1.03 21.93
CA VAL A 260 -1.74 0.23 21.19
C VAL A 260 -0.46 1.06 21.29
N PHE A 261 0.13 1.16 22.48
CA PHE A 261 1.39 1.88 22.70
C PHE A 261 2.54 1.24 21.91
N PHE A 262 2.69 -0.08 21.95
CA PHE A 262 3.66 -0.79 21.10
C PHE A 262 3.43 -0.46 19.61
N ALA A 263 2.19 -0.57 19.13
CA ALA A 263 1.86 -0.33 17.73
C ALA A 263 2.14 1.12 17.30
N ILE A 264 1.96 2.10 18.21
CA ILE A 264 2.28 3.51 17.99
C ILE A 264 3.76 3.71 17.70
N PHE A 265 4.65 3.16 18.53
CA PHE A 265 6.10 3.32 18.38
C PHE A 265 6.63 2.58 17.16
N GLU A 266 6.17 1.35 17.00
CA GLU A 266 6.61 0.50 15.90
C GLU A 266 6.20 1.10 14.54
N ASN A 267 4.92 1.44 14.36
CA ASN A 267 4.47 2.03 13.10
C ASN A 267 5.13 3.38 12.82
N ALA A 268 5.32 4.22 13.84
CA ALA A 268 5.98 5.51 13.64
C ALA A 268 7.43 5.30 13.13
N GLY A 269 8.16 4.34 13.70
CA GLY A 269 9.50 3.96 13.22
C GLY A 269 9.49 3.42 11.79
N VAL A 270 8.59 2.47 11.51
CA VAL A 270 8.40 1.86 10.18
C VAL A 270 8.10 2.91 9.14
N GLN A 271 7.10 3.78 9.36
CA GLN A 271 6.68 4.81 8.41
C GLN A 271 7.76 5.87 8.20
N SER A 272 8.51 6.21 9.24
CA SER A 272 9.67 7.11 9.11
C SER A 272 10.69 6.55 8.13
N PHE A 273 11.04 5.27 8.26
CA PHE A 273 11.96 4.61 7.33
C PHE A 273 11.39 4.53 5.90
N VAL A 274 10.13 4.09 5.74
CA VAL A 274 9.49 3.99 4.41
C VAL A 274 9.53 5.34 3.68
N SER A 275 9.24 6.44 4.39
CA SER A 275 9.18 7.78 3.80
C SER A 275 10.50 8.26 3.18
N ILE A 276 11.65 7.79 3.69
CA ILE A 276 12.99 8.16 3.22
C ILE A 276 13.69 7.05 2.43
N SER A 277 13.17 5.82 2.46
CA SER A 277 13.83 4.62 1.93
C SER A 277 14.29 4.74 0.47
N THR A 278 13.45 5.23 -0.42
CA THR A 278 13.78 5.41 -1.85
C THR A 278 14.89 6.45 -2.07
N GLN A 279 14.84 7.58 -1.37
CA GLN A 279 15.88 8.61 -1.47
C GLN A 279 17.21 8.12 -0.88
N PHE A 280 17.13 7.43 0.26
CA PHE A 280 18.27 6.83 0.92
C PHE A 280 18.95 5.78 0.04
N ALA A 281 18.17 4.94 -0.66
CA ALA A 281 18.66 3.97 -1.63
C ALA A 281 19.31 4.64 -2.86
N GLN A 282 18.70 5.70 -3.41
CA GLN A 282 19.25 6.47 -4.53
C GLN A 282 20.62 7.08 -4.18
N GLN A 283 20.72 7.72 -3.01
CA GLN A 283 21.95 8.35 -2.53
C GLN A 283 23.06 7.32 -2.30
N ARG A 284 22.71 6.15 -1.73
CA ARG A 284 23.70 5.10 -1.43
C ARG A 284 24.18 4.35 -2.66
N LEU A 285 23.28 4.03 -3.59
CA LEU A 285 23.64 3.28 -4.79
C LEU A 285 24.21 4.17 -5.90
N LYS A 286 24.08 5.50 -5.80
CA LYS A 286 24.44 6.47 -6.86
C LYS A 286 23.80 6.11 -8.21
N LYS A 287 22.59 5.55 -8.18
CA LYS A 287 21.82 5.12 -9.36
C LYS A 287 20.51 5.92 -9.47
N GLY A 288 19.97 5.98 -10.68
CA GLY A 288 18.76 6.74 -10.99
C GLY A 288 17.49 6.23 -10.27
N ALA A 289 16.43 7.04 -10.32
CA ALA A 289 15.20 6.82 -9.55
C ALA A 289 14.50 5.48 -9.80
N VAL A 290 14.66 4.90 -10.99
CA VAL A 290 14.10 3.57 -11.33
C VAL A 290 14.75 2.48 -10.48
N ILE A 291 16.08 2.39 -10.46
CA ILE A 291 16.82 1.37 -9.68
C ILE A 291 16.58 1.60 -8.18
N GLY A 292 16.56 2.86 -7.75
CA GLY A 292 16.24 3.22 -6.36
C GLY A 292 14.85 2.74 -5.93
N GLY A 293 13.84 2.89 -6.80
CA GLY A 293 12.49 2.38 -6.56
C GLY A 293 12.47 0.86 -6.37
N TRP A 294 13.02 0.10 -7.33
CA TRP A 294 13.11 -1.36 -7.25
C TRP A 294 13.81 -1.82 -5.96
N VAL A 295 15.01 -1.33 -5.68
CA VAL A 295 15.78 -1.71 -4.48
C VAL A 295 15.03 -1.36 -3.20
N SER A 296 14.44 -0.16 -3.13
CA SER A 296 13.71 0.28 -1.95
C SER A 296 12.44 -0.54 -1.70
N SER A 297 11.88 -1.20 -2.71
CA SER A 297 10.64 -1.98 -2.55
C SER A 297 10.88 -3.45 -2.23
N PHE A 298 12.10 -4.00 -2.41
CA PHE A 298 12.36 -5.43 -2.18
C PHE A 298 12.01 -5.93 -0.77
N TYR A 299 12.06 -5.06 0.26
CA TYR A 299 11.65 -5.45 1.62
C TYR A 299 10.19 -5.89 1.71
N LEU A 300 9.35 -5.54 0.72
CA LEU A 300 7.92 -5.89 0.68
C LEU A 300 7.69 -7.31 0.17
N LEU A 301 8.62 -7.88 -0.60
CA LEU A 301 8.43 -9.19 -1.21
C LEU A 301 8.48 -10.32 -0.18
N LEU A 302 9.34 -10.20 0.83
CA LEU A 302 9.45 -11.21 1.89
C LEU A 302 8.16 -11.28 2.74
N PRO A 303 7.60 -10.16 3.27
CA PRO A 303 6.27 -10.15 3.89
C PRO A 303 5.16 -10.62 2.95
N ALA A 304 5.22 -10.29 1.66
CA ALA A 304 4.19 -10.73 0.71
C ALA A 304 4.04 -12.26 0.69
N CYS A 305 5.16 -12.98 0.76
CA CYS A 305 5.17 -14.44 0.76
C CYS A 305 5.05 -15.03 2.17
N LEU A 306 5.80 -14.51 3.15
CA LEU A 306 6.00 -15.15 4.45
C LEU A 306 4.87 -14.88 5.46
N THR A 307 4.26 -13.69 5.43
CA THR A 307 3.20 -13.30 6.37
C THR A 307 2.00 -14.27 6.41
N PRO A 308 1.45 -14.79 5.29
CA PRO A 308 0.36 -15.76 5.37
C PRO A 308 0.76 -17.08 6.06
N PHE A 309 1.98 -17.58 5.80
CA PHE A 309 2.48 -18.81 6.44
C PHE A 309 2.71 -18.62 7.94
N LEU A 310 3.26 -17.46 8.34
CA LEU A 310 3.35 -17.09 9.75
C LEU A 310 1.98 -16.97 10.40
N GLY A 311 0.98 -16.49 9.66
CA GLY A 311 -0.42 -16.51 10.10
C GLY A 311 -0.90 -17.92 10.49
N ILE A 312 -0.65 -18.92 9.63
CA ILE A 312 -0.98 -20.33 9.94
C ILE A 312 -0.24 -20.79 11.20
N PHE A 313 1.05 -20.49 11.30
CA PHE A 313 1.85 -20.88 12.46
C PHE A 313 1.34 -20.24 13.76
N ILE A 314 0.93 -18.98 13.72
CA ILE A 314 0.37 -18.25 14.85
C ILE A 314 -1.00 -18.83 15.25
N ASP A 315 -1.84 -19.16 14.27
CA ASP A 315 -3.15 -19.80 14.51
C ASP A 315 -2.98 -21.13 15.28
N VAL A 316 -1.93 -21.92 14.97
CA VAL A 316 -1.63 -23.19 15.63
C VAL A 316 -0.91 -23.01 16.97
N SER A 317 0.09 -22.13 17.03
CA SER A 317 1.04 -22.08 18.16
C SER A 317 0.62 -21.13 19.27
N GLY A 318 -0.20 -20.11 19.02
CA GLY A 318 -0.72 -19.21 20.06
C GLY A 318 0.29 -18.23 20.72
N HIS A 319 1.58 -18.26 20.37
CA HIS A 319 2.66 -17.46 21.00
C HIS A 319 2.74 -15.99 20.52
N ARG A 320 1.61 -15.28 20.49
CA ARG A 320 1.47 -13.95 19.86
C ARG A 320 2.40 -12.87 20.42
N VAL A 321 2.61 -12.86 21.74
CA VAL A 321 3.45 -11.85 22.42
C VAL A 321 4.93 -12.07 22.08
N SER A 322 5.40 -13.32 22.02
CA SER A 322 6.76 -13.64 21.61
C SER A 322 7.05 -13.16 20.18
N PHE A 323 6.08 -13.31 19.27
CA PHE A 323 6.18 -12.79 17.92
C PHE A 323 6.28 -11.25 17.88
N LEU A 324 5.51 -10.53 18.69
CA LEU A 324 5.68 -9.07 18.82
C LEU A 324 7.07 -8.67 19.32
N PHE A 325 7.61 -9.39 20.31
CA PHE A 325 8.95 -9.15 20.81
C PHE A 325 10.02 -9.39 19.74
N ILE A 326 9.92 -10.49 18.99
CA ILE A 326 10.82 -10.79 17.85
C ILE A 326 10.73 -9.71 16.78
N SER A 327 9.53 -9.20 16.48
CA SER A 327 9.38 -8.09 15.53
C SER A 327 10.11 -6.83 16.00
N GLY A 328 9.90 -6.42 17.26
CA GLY A 328 10.59 -5.25 17.82
C GLY A 328 12.12 -5.40 17.82
N LEU A 329 12.62 -6.59 18.17
CA LEU A 329 14.05 -6.90 18.18
C LEU A 329 14.66 -6.85 16.77
N THR A 330 14.01 -7.50 15.79
CA THR A 330 14.48 -7.50 14.39
C THR A 330 14.41 -6.10 13.76
N PHE A 331 13.40 -5.30 14.11
CA PHE A 331 13.33 -3.90 13.71
C PHE A 331 14.48 -3.06 14.29
N LEU A 332 14.78 -3.23 15.59
CA LEU A 332 15.90 -2.55 16.25
C LEU A 332 17.23 -2.92 15.60
N ILE A 333 17.45 -4.22 15.35
CA ILE A 333 18.64 -4.73 14.65
C ILE A 333 18.76 -4.06 13.28
N SER A 334 17.67 -4.04 12.49
CA SER A 334 17.66 -3.38 11.18
C SER A 334 18.10 -1.91 11.26
N MET A 335 17.55 -1.13 12.19
CA MET A 335 17.89 0.29 12.34
C MET A 335 19.35 0.51 12.78
N LEU A 336 19.90 -0.38 13.63
CA LEU A 336 21.31 -0.35 13.99
C LEU A 336 22.21 -0.68 12.79
N PHE A 337 21.86 -1.71 12.02
CA PHE A 337 22.59 -2.06 10.79
C PHE A 337 22.56 -0.91 9.77
N LEU A 338 21.41 -0.24 9.58
CA LEU A 338 21.33 0.93 8.70
C LEU A 338 22.26 2.06 9.14
N LYS A 339 22.37 2.31 10.46
CA LYS A 339 23.26 3.32 11.02
C LYS A 339 24.73 3.04 10.73
N PHE A 340 25.16 1.79 10.83
CA PHE A 340 26.55 1.37 10.63
C PHE A 340 26.86 0.87 9.21
N SER A 341 25.87 0.83 8.32
CA SER A 341 26.06 0.34 6.95
C SER A 341 26.89 1.33 6.11
N HIS A 342 28.11 0.91 5.77
CA HIS A 342 28.99 1.62 4.84
C HIS A 342 29.11 0.91 3.48
N THR A 343 28.60 -0.32 3.36
CA THR A 343 28.73 -1.18 2.18
C THR A 343 27.37 -1.64 1.66
N VAL A 344 27.28 -2.01 0.37
CA VAL A 344 26.03 -2.52 -0.23
C VAL A 344 25.51 -3.79 0.45
N PRO A 345 26.35 -4.79 0.82
CA PRO A 345 25.86 -5.99 1.51
C PRO A 345 25.22 -5.68 2.87
N THR A 346 25.84 -4.81 3.67
CA THR A 346 25.31 -4.45 5.00
C THR A 346 23.98 -3.70 4.91
N PHE A 347 23.81 -2.89 3.86
CA PHE A 347 22.54 -2.25 3.54
C PHE A 347 21.44 -3.25 3.19
N VAL A 348 21.73 -4.25 2.35
CA VAL A 348 20.77 -5.31 1.99
C VAL A 348 20.38 -6.13 3.22
N THR A 349 21.35 -6.52 4.04
CA THR A 349 21.09 -7.22 5.31
C THR A 349 20.13 -6.44 6.20
N ALA A 350 20.30 -5.12 6.30
CA ALA A 350 19.40 -4.30 7.09
C ALA A 350 17.95 -4.30 6.56
N TYR A 351 17.77 -4.29 5.23
CA TYR A 351 16.46 -4.41 4.60
C TYR A 351 15.82 -5.79 4.84
N VAL A 352 16.62 -6.85 4.90
CA VAL A 352 16.11 -8.20 5.22
C VAL A 352 15.59 -8.25 6.66
N PHE A 353 16.34 -7.72 7.63
CA PHE A 353 15.86 -7.66 9.02
C PHE A 353 14.62 -6.78 9.18
N TYR A 354 14.54 -5.68 8.44
CA TYR A 354 13.35 -4.86 8.37
C TYR A 354 12.15 -5.66 7.85
N ALA A 355 12.35 -6.36 6.72
CA ALA A 355 11.33 -7.20 6.11
C ALA A 355 10.86 -8.30 7.06
N LEU A 356 11.76 -8.95 7.80
CA LEU A 356 11.43 -9.96 8.80
C LEU A 356 10.56 -9.41 9.93
N SER A 357 10.86 -8.22 10.44
CA SER A 357 9.97 -7.52 11.41
C SER A 357 8.57 -7.35 10.83
N GLN A 358 8.47 -6.83 9.59
CA GLN A 358 7.18 -6.60 8.93
C GLN A 358 6.42 -7.90 8.62
N CYS A 359 7.10 -9.04 8.47
CA CYS A 359 6.45 -10.33 8.29
C CYS A 359 5.64 -10.72 9.52
N VAL A 360 6.17 -10.40 10.71
CA VAL A 360 5.70 -10.90 11.99
C VAL A 360 4.70 -9.96 12.66
N THR A 361 4.76 -8.67 12.42
CA THR A 361 3.93 -7.68 13.13
C THR A 361 2.40 -7.81 12.95
N PRO A 362 1.86 -7.87 11.71
CA PRO A 362 0.45 -7.52 11.53
C PRO A 362 -0.52 -8.51 12.17
N ALA A 363 -0.28 -9.82 12.00
CA ALA A 363 -1.17 -10.86 12.49
C ALA A 363 -1.26 -10.88 14.03
N PRO A 364 -0.14 -10.97 14.81
CA PRO A 364 -0.18 -10.91 16.27
C PRO A 364 -0.86 -9.65 16.80
N GLN A 365 -0.64 -8.47 16.19
CA GLN A 365 -1.28 -7.24 16.65
C GLN A 365 -2.80 -7.31 16.55
N VAL A 366 -3.34 -7.69 15.39
CA VAL A 366 -4.79 -7.79 15.18
C VAL A 366 -5.40 -8.87 16.08
N GLU A 367 -4.72 -10.01 16.19
CA GLU A 367 -5.14 -11.13 17.03
C GLU A 367 -5.17 -10.79 18.53
N ILE A 368 -4.17 -10.06 19.02
CA ILE A 368 -4.12 -9.64 20.42
C ILE A 368 -5.24 -8.67 20.72
N VAL A 369 -5.45 -7.66 19.86
CA VAL A 369 -6.56 -6.70 20.00
C VAL A 369 -7.89 -7.45 20.08
N ARG A 370 -8.12 -8.41 19.18
CA ARG A 370 -9.32 -9.25 19.25
C ARG A 370 -9.44 -10.02 20.56
N SER A 371 -8.35 -10.59 21.06
CA SER A 371 -8.36 -11.43 22.26
C SER A 371 -8.54 -10.69 23.58
N VAL A 372 -8.22 -9.40 23.59
CA VAL A 372 -8.19 -8.57 24.80
C VAL A 372 -9.52 -7.82 24.99
N ILE A 373 -10.29 -7.64 23.92
CA ILE A 373 -11.61 -7.02 23.99
C ILE A 373 -12.62 -8.07 24.50
N ALA A 374 -13.16 -7.84 25.70
CA ALA A 374 -14.13 -8.73 26.32
C ALA A 374 -15.48 -8.75 25.59
N ASP A 375 -15.90 -7.59 25.07
CA ASP A 375 -17.17 -7.40 24.37
C ASP A 375 -16.94 -7.29 22.85
N PRO A 376 -17.27 -8.32 22.07
CA PRO A 376 -16.95 -8.39 20.65
C PRO A 376 -17.71 -7.37 19.79
N GLN A 377 -18.77 -6.76 20.33
CA GLN A 377 -19.48 -5.62 19.73
C GLN A 377 -18.61 -4.36 19.57
N TRP A 378 -17.52 -4.22 20.34
CA TRP A 378 -16.62 -3.06 20.26
C TRP A 378 -15.36 -3.32 19.44
N PHE A 379 -15.29 -4.44 18.71
CA PHE A 379 -14.09 -4.83 17.99
C PHE A 379 -13.68 -3.81 16.93
N ALA A 380 -14.58 -3.36 16.05
CA ALA A 380 -14.22 -2.40 15.00
C ALA A 380 -13.92 -1.02 15.60
N THR A 381 -14.61 -0.65 16.68
CA THR A 381 -14.35 0.57 17.45
C THR A 381 -12.96 0.58 18.08
N ALA A 382 -12.57 -0.48 18.79
CA ALA A 382 -11.26 -0.58 19.43
C ALA A 382 -10.14 -0.61 18.38
N PHE A 383 -10.35 -1.34 17.28
CA PHE A 383 -9.41 -1.35 16.16
C PHE A 383 -9.31 0.03 15.50
N ALA A 384 -10.42 0.73 15.31
CA ALA A 384 -10.44 2.10 14.78
C ALA A 384 -9.68 3.08 15.69
N ILE A 385 -9.82 2.98 17.01
CA ILE A 385 -9.06 3.79 17.97
C ILE A 385 -7.57 3.49 17.88
N LYS A 386 -7.17 2.21 17.81
CA LYS A 386 -5.78 1.82 17.56
C LYS A 386 -5.26 2.46 16.27
N SER A 387 -5.99 2.29 15.17
CA SER A 387 -5.62 2.80 13.85
C SER A 387 -5.53 4.32 13.83
N MET A 388 -6.42 5.02 14.53
CA MET A 388 -6.37 6.47 14.72
C MET A 388 -5.07 6.88 15.42
N LEU A 389 -4.76 6.26 16.56
CA LEU A 389 -3.57 6.62 17.36
C LEU A 389 -2.26 6.31 16.63
N VAL A 390 -2.21 5.18 15.94
CA VAL A 390 -1.09 4.78 15.08
C VAL A 390 -0.90 5.75 13.92
N SER A 391 -2.00 6.18 13.29
CA SER A 391 -1.94 7.17 12.22
C SER A 391 -1.42 8.49 12.79
N LEU A 392 -1.98 8.98 13.91
CA LEU A 392 -1.56 10.22 14.54
C LEU A 392 -0.07 10.23 14.91
N SER A 393 0.45 9.13 15.48
CA SER A 393 1.85 9.04 15.88
C SER A 393 2.82 9.12 14.71
N SER A 394 2.51 8.41 13.62
CA SER A 394 3.32 8.40 12.40
C SER A 394 3.44 9.82 11.83
N HIS A 395 2.36 10.59 11.85
CA HIS A 395 2.36 11.98 11.38
C HIS A 395 3.08 12.95 12.31
N LEU A 396 2.88 12.83 13.62
CA LEU A 396 3.58 13.66 14.59
C LEU A 396 5.10 13.45 14.49
N LEU A 397 5.54 12.19 14.35
CA LEU A 397 6.96 11.88 14.21
C LEU A 397 7.54 12.42 12.90
N ILE A 398 6.83 12.28 11.78
CA ILE A 398 7.23 12.86 10.50
C ILE A 398 7.32 14.39 10.58
N ALA A 399 6.40 15.05 11.30
CA ALA A 399 6.42 16.50 11.51
C ALA A 399 7.56 16.94 12.44
N LEU A 400 7.92 16.11 13.42
CA LEU A 400 9.02 16.34 14.36
C LEU A 400 10.40 16.12 13.74
N ILE A 401 10.54 15.28 12.71
CA ILE A 401 11.78 15.14 11.95
C ILE A 401 11.96 16.43 11.13
N PRO A 402 12.88 17.34 11.52
CA PRO A 402 12.98 18.62 10.85
C PRO A 402 13.43 18.40 9.40
N PRO A 403 12.92 19.18 8.43
CA PRO A 403 13.44 19.18 7.07
C PRO A 403 14.94 19.50 7.02
N PHE A 404 15.52 20.04 8.10
CA PHE A 404 16.96 20.28 8.24
C PHE A 404 17.84 19.01 8.32
N SER A 405 17.29 17.84 8.69
CA SER A 405 18.04 16.58 8.62
C SER A 405 18.23 16.10 7.17
N TYR A 406 17.37 16.53 6.24
CA TYR A 406 17.55 16.29 4.80
C TYR A 406 18.76 17.07 4.25
N VAL A 407 19.08 18.25 4.80
CA VAL A 407 20.19 19.09 4.35
C VAL A 407 21.51 18.69 5.02
N ARG A 408 21.49 18.25 6.28
CA ARG A 408 22.74 17.91 7.01
C ARG A 408 23.40 16.62 6.50
N VAL A 409 22.62 15.62 6.09
CA VAL A 409 23.15 14.43 5.38
C VAL A 409 23.71 14.81 4.00
N CYS A 410 23.05 15.72 3.27
CA CYS A 410 23.57 16.27 2.02
C CYS A 410 24.89 17.03 2.20
N ARG A 411 25.07 17.79 3.29
CA ARG A 411 26.30 18.56 3.56
C ARG A 411 27.46 17.68 4.02
N ALA A 412 27.18 16.63 4.79
CA ALA A 412 28.21 15.69 5.26
C ALA A 412 28.80 14.82 4.13
N GLY A 413 28.01 14.51 3.10
CA GLY A 413 28.50 13.83 1.89
C GLY A 413 29.37 14.71 0.99
N ILE A 414 29.09 16.01 0.92
CA ILE A 414 29.84 16.97 0.10
C ILE A 414 31.16 17.39 0.78
N HIS A 415 31.19 17.56 2.11
CA HIS A 415 32.42 17.92 2.82
C HIS A 415 33.49 16.83 2.83
N ARG A 416 33.12 15.54 2.74
CA ARG A 416 34.10 14.45 2.57
C ARG A 416 34.74 14.40 1.17
N HIS A 417 34.11 15.00 0.16
CA HIS A 417 34.64 15.00 -1.21
C HIS A 417 35.69 16.09 -1.44
N HIS A 418 35.69 17.19 -0.67
CA HIS A 418 36.72 18.24 -0.82
C HIS A 418 38.07 17.89 -0.19
N HIS A 419 38.13 16.98 0.78
CA HIS A 419 39.40 16.58 1.42
C HIS A 419 40.16 15.47 0.67
N HIS A 420 39.55 14.81 -0.32
CA HIS A 420 40.21 13.76 -1.11
C HIS A 420 40.64 14.19 -2.52
N CYS A 421 40.44 15.46 -2.89
CA CYS A 421 40.88 16.02 -4.18
C CYS A 421 41.95 17.11 -4.04
N ARG A 422 42.61 17.20 -2.87
CA ARG A 422 43.87 17.93 -2.68
C ARG A 422 44.86 16.97 -2.02
N GLY A 423 45.53 16.21 -2.86
CA GLY A 423 46.64 15.32 -2.54
C GLY A 423 47.42 15.12 -3.82
#